data_AF-A0A2N5Y7S2-F1
#
_entry.id   AF-A0A2N5Y7S2-F1
#
_cell.length_a   1.000
_cell.length_b   1.000
_cell.length_c   1.000
_cell.angle_alpha   90.00
_cell.angle_beta   90.00
_cell.angle_gamma   90.00
#
_symmetry.space_group_name_H-M   'P 1'
#
loop_
_entity.id
_entity.type
_entity.pdbx_description
1 polymer ?
#
loop_
_entity_poly.entity_id
_entity_poly.type
_entity_poly.pdbx_seq_one_letter_code
_entity_poly.pdbx_strand_id
1 'polypeptide(L)'
;MVSAYRSGNVARAEYASPHQLVTMLFEGALERLARAIGHTERGDVAAKGECLGRVVLILDNLQASLDAGAGDGAIAGNLDDLYDYMMRRLTEANLRNDVTMMTEVQQLLLPLAEAWKAIAPGQAEGSASASEEGHGGMAPVHA
;
A
#
# COMPACT_ATOMS: atom_id res chain seq x y z
N MET A 1 9.49 8.00 -41.85
CA MET A 1 8.75 9.07 -41.13
C MET A 1 7.33 8.59 -40.93
N VAL A 2 6.74 8.91 -39.77
CA VAL A 2 5.42 8.51 -39.23
C VAL A 2 5.45 7.28 -38.32
N SER A 3 5.65 7.58 -37.03
CA SER A 3 5.26 6.78 -35.88
C SER A 3 3.73 6.69 -35.82
N ALA A 4 3.19 5.53 -35.46
CA ALA A 4 1.77 5.38 -35.11
C ALA A 4 1.68 4.63 -33.80
N TYR A 5 1.79 5.37 -32.70
CA TYR A 5 1.14 5.02 -31.44
C TYR A 5 -0.34 4.80 -31.72
N ARG A 6 -0.82 3.56 -31.54
CA ARG A 6 -2.25 3.31 -31.31
C ARG A 6 -2.42 2.66 -29.95
N SER A 7 -2.45 3.55 -28.97
CA SER A 7 -3.14 3.33 -27.71
C SER A 7 -4.60 3.01 -28.00
N GLY A 8 -5.18 2.07 -27.24
CA GLY A 8 -6.61 1.78 -27.33
C GLY A 8 -6.97 0.37 -26.90
N ASN A 9 -7.14 0.18 -25.59
CA ASN A 9 -8.15 -0.71 -25.03
C ASN A 9 -7.92 -2.23 -25.19
N VAL A 10 -6.81 -2.76 -24.65
CA VAL A 10 -6.67 -4.19 -24.41
C VAL A 10 -7.20 -4.57 -23.02
N ALA A 11 -8.31 -5.32 -23.01
CA ALA A 11 -8.82 -6.20 -21.95
C ALA A 11 -9.31 -5.56 -20.63
N ARG A 12 -10.52 -4.97 -20.66
CA ARG A 12 -11.45 -5.00 -19.52
C ARG A 12 -12.08 -6.40 -19.44
N ALA A 13 -11.39 -7.38 -18.85
CA ALA A 13 -11.96 -8.59 -18.21
C ALA A 13 -10.84 -9.50 -17.66
N GLU A 14 -10.98 -9.86 -16.37
CA GLU A 14 -10.34 -10.97 -15.62
C GLU A 14 -8.96 -10.82 -14.94
N TYR A 15 -8.21 -9.73 -15.11
CA TYR A 15 -6.93 -9.57 -14.38
C TYR A 15 -6.97 -8.34 -13.45
N ALA A 16 -6.66 -8.54 -12.17
CA ALA A 16 -6.48 -7.43 -11.23
C ALA A 16 -5.36 -6.51 -11.73
N SER A 17 -5.58 -5.19 -11.68
CA SER A 17 -4.55 -4.23 -12.08
C SER A 17 -3.34 -4.35 -11.13
N PRO A 18 -2.12 -3.95 -11.55
CA PRO A 18 -0.95 -3.97 -10.68
C PRO A 18 -1.19 -3.26 -9.34
N HIS A 19 -1.92 -2.14 -9.38
CA HIS A 19 -2.32 -1.42 -8.19
C HIS A 19 -3.22 -2.26 -7.26
N GLN A 20 -4.23 -2.93 -7.82
CA GLN A 20 -5.12 -3.82 -7.08
C GLN A 20 -4.38 -5.03 -6.49
N LEU A 21 -3.41 -5.60 -7.21
CA LEU A 21 -2.59 -6.70 -6.71
C LEU A 21 -1.80 -6.30 -5.47
N VAL A 22 -1.14 -5.13 -5.49
CA VAL A 22 -0.41 -4.60 -4.32
C VAL A 22 -1.37 -4.31 -3.17
N THR A 23 -2.56 -3.76 -3.44
CA THR A 23 -3.60 -3.56 -2.42
C THR A 23 -3.99 -4.88 -1.74
N MET A 24 -4.22 -5.95 -2.51
CA MET A 24 -4.55 -7.27 -1.98
C MET A 24 -3.39 -7.89 -1.18
N LEU A 25 -2.15 -7.63 -1.57
CA LEU A 25 -0.97 -8.06 -0.81
C LEU A 25 -0.90 -7.38 0.57
N PHE A 26 -1.11 -6.07 0.63
CA PHE A 26 -1.17 -5.34 1.90
C PHE A 26 -2.29 -5.84 2.81
N GLU A 27 -3.50 -5.99 2.27
CA GLU A 27 -4.65 -6.52 3.02
C GLU A 27 -4.38 -7.93 3.52
N GLY A 28 -3.84 -8.80 2.66
CA GLY A 28 -3.46 -10.16 3.03
C GLY A 28 -2.37 -10.22 4.09
N ALA A 29 -1.41 -9.29 4.08
CA ALA A 29 -0.38 -9.21 5.10
C ALA A 29 -0.96 -8.77 6.46
N LEU A 30 -1.80 -7.73 6.48
CA LEU A 30 -2.48 -7.26 7.69
C LEU A 30 -3.40 -8.33 8.31
N GLU A 31 -4.16 -9.05 7.48
CA GLU A 31 -5.01 -10.16 7.92
C GLU A 31 -4.18 -11.28 8.58
N ARG A 32 -3.02 -11.61 7.99
CA ARG A 32 -2.13 -12.65 8.52
C ARG A 32 -1.44 -12.23 9.81
N LEU A 33 -1.10 -10.95 9.97
CA LEU A 33 -0.61 -10.42 11.24
C LEU A 33 -1.66 -10.56 12.34
N ALA A 34 -2.91 -10.17 12.06
CA ALA A 34 -4.01 -10.33 13.02
C ALA A 34 -4.23 -11.81 13.41
N ARG A 35 -4.14 -12.73 12.43
CA ARG A 35 -4.19 -14.18 12.71
C ARG A 35 -3.01 -14.66 13.54
N ALA A 36 -1.78 -14.24 13.23
CA ALA A 36 -0.58 -14.62 13.98
C ALA A 36 -0.67 -14.19 15.45
N ILE A 37 -1.20 -13.00 15.72
CA ILE A 37 -1.49 -12.52 17.07
C ILE A 37 -2.45 -13.48 17.78
N GLY A 38 -3.60 -13.79 17.15
CA GLY A 38 -4.57 -14.72 17.72
C GLY A 38 -4.03 -16.15 17.91
N HIS A 39 -3.17 -16.65 17.02
CA HIS A 39 -2.49 -17.93 17.20
C HIS A 39 -1.50 -17.90 18.38
N THR A 40 -0.79 -16.78 18.57
CA THR A 40 0.13 -16.58 19.70
C THR A 40 -0.62 -16.63 21.03
N GLU A 41 -1.76 -15.93 21.14
CA GLU A 41 -2.62 -15.93 22.33
C GLU A 41 -3.18 -17.32 22.67
N ARG A 42 -3.39 -18.18 21.66
CA ARG A 42 -3.85 -19.56 21.82
C ARG A 42 -2.72 -20.58 21.99
N GLY A 43 -1.45 -20.15 21.94
CA GLY A 43 -0.29 -21.05 22.00
C GLY A 43 -0.07 -21.91 20.75
N ASP A 44 -0.68 -21.55 19.62
CA ASP A 44 -0.55 -22.26 18.34
C ASP A 44 0.68 -21.77 17.56
N VAL A 45 1.84 -22.29 17.96
CA VAL A 45 3.14 -21.84 17.43
C VAL A 45 3.31 -22.15 15.94
N ALA A 46 2.78 -23.28 15.47
CA ALA A 46 2.93 -23.69 14.07
C ALA A 46 2.15 -22.77 13.13
N ALA A 47 0.86 -22.55 13.40
CA ALA A 47 0.04 -21.68 12.56
C ALA A 47 0.47 -20.20 12.66
N LYS A 48 0.96 -19.76 13.82
CA LYS A 48 1.64 -18.46 13.96
C LYS A 48 2.83 -18.37 12.99
N GLY A 49 3.72 -19.36 13.02
CA GLY A 49 4.91 -19.41 12.17
C GLY A 49 4.56 -19.35 10.67
N GLU A 50 3.53 -20.09 10.24
CA GLU A 50 3.03 -20.03 8.87
C GLU A 50 2.51 -18.63 8.51
N CYS A 51 1.70 -18.01 9.38
CA CYS A 51 1.19 -16.66 9.15
C CYS A 51 2.33 -15.64 9.01
N LEU A 52 3.29 -15.65 9.94
CA LEU A 52 4.43 -14.72 9.92
C LEU A 52 5.34 -14.95 8.72
N GLY A 53 5.62 -16.21 8.36
CA GLY A 53 6.41 -16.53 7.16
C GLY A 53 5.77 -16.01 5.88
N ARG A 54 4.43 -16.07 5.78
CA ARG A 54 3.69 -15.49 4.64
C ARG A 54 3.76 -13.96 4.62
N VAL A 55 3.74 -13.29 5.78
CA VAL A 55 3.90 -11.83 5.84
C VAL A 55 5.30 -11.43 5.39
N VAL A 56 6.35 -12.09 5.90
CA VAL A 56 7.74 -11.82 5.50
C VAL A 56 7.92 -11.98 4.00
N LEU A 57 7.38 -13.05 3.39
CA LEU A 57 7.42 -13.24 1.95
C LEU A 57 6.75 -12.10 1.17
N ILE A 58 5.64 -11.56 1.66
CA ILE A 58 4.97 -10.43 1.00
C ILE A 58 5.85 -9.18 1.09
N LEU A 59 6.41 -8.88 2.25
CA LEU A 59 7.28 -7.71 2.45
C LEU A 59 8.54 -7.78 1.58
N ASP A 60 9.18 -8.95 1.51
CA ASP A 60 10.34 -9.21 0.66
C ASP A 60 10.03 -8.98 -0.83
N ASN A 61 8.87 -9.46 -1.32
CA ASN A 61 8.46 -9.22 -2.71
C ASN A 61 8.12 -7.75 -2.98
N LEU A 62 7.52 -7.04 -2.02
CA LEU A 62 7.24 -5.60 -2.16
C LEU A 62 8.55 -4.80 -2.20
N GLN A 63 9.50 -5.13 -1.34
CA GLN A 63 10.84 -4.53 -1.31
C GLN A 63 11.59 -4.78 -2.63
N ALA A 64 11.60 -6.02 -3.11
CA ALA A 64 12.23 -6.38 -4.39
C ALA A 64 11.58 -5.69 -5.61
N SER A 65 10.34 -5.20 -5.47
CA SER A 65 9.64 -4.44 -6.51
C SER A 65 9.92 -2.93 -6.48
N LEU A 66 10.65 -2.44 -5.48
CA LEU A 66 11.05 -1.03 -5.41
C LEU A 66 12.05 -0.73 -6.54
N ASP A 67 11.62 0.11 -7.49
CA ASP A 67 12.51 0.59 -8.55
C ASP A 67 13.29 1.81 -8.03
N ALA A 68 14.56 1.60 -7.69
CA ALA A 68 15.46 2.68 -7.26
C ALA A 68 15.69 3.75 -8.35
N GLY A 69 15.30 3.49 -9.61
CA GLY A 69 15.38 4.41 -10.73
C GLY A 69 14.07 5.16 -11.05
N ALA A 70 12.93 4.75 -10.49
CA ALA A 70 11.64 5.41 -10.71
C ALA A 70 11.27 6.31 -9.52
N GLY A 71 11.36 7.63 -9.71
CA GLY A 71 10.97 8.63 -8.72
C GLY A 71 12.14 9.19 -7.91
N ASP A 72 11.86 9.62 -6.68
CA ASP A 72 12.88 10.13 -5.75
C ASP A 72 13.54 8.96 -5.03
N GLY A 73 14.82 8.70 -5.34
CA GLY A 73 15.58 7.60 -4.76
C GLY A 73 15.65 7.61 -3.23
N ALA A 74 15.44 8.77 -2.59
CA ALA A 74 15.34 8.85 -1.13
C ALA A 74 14.08 8.15 -0.58
N ILE A 75 12.97 8.20 -1.31
CA ILE A 75 11.72 7.52 -0.91
C ILE A 75 11.89 6.00 -1.04
N ALA A 76 12.48 5.54 -2.14
CA ALA A 76 12.74 4.12 -2.36
C ALA A 76 13.66 3.54 -1.27
N GLY A 77 14.74 4.25 -0.92
CA GLY A 77 15.64 3.83 0.17
C GLY A 77 14.96 3.78 1.54
N ASN A 78 14.13 4.77 1.88
CA ASN A 78 13.41 4.76 3.15
C ASN A 78 12.39 3.61 3.26
N LEU A 79 11.74 3.26 2.15
CA LEU A 79 10.81 2.11 2.11
C LEU A 79 11.55 0.78 2.22
N ASP A 80 12.71 0.67 1.55
CA ASP A 80 13.61 -0.48 1.66
C ASP A 80 14.00 -0.74 3.12
N ASP A 81 14.53 0.28 3.80
CA ASP A 81 14.89 0.22 5.22
C ASP A 81 13.71 -0.16 6.14
N LEU A 82 12.51 0.35 5.82
CA LEU A 82 11.30 0.08 6.59
C LEU A 82 10.82 -1.37 6.42
N TYR A 83 10.85 -1.91 5.20
CA TYR A 83 10.52 -3.32 4.94
C TYR A 83 11.52 -4.25 5.65
N ASP A 84 12.82 -3.94 5.55
CA ASP A 84 13.88 -4.65 6.26
C ASP A 84 13.71 -4.64 7.78
N TYR A 85 13.33 -3.49 8.34
CA TYR A 85 13.01 -3.39 9.76
C TYR A 85 11.85 -4.30 10.15
N MET A 86 10.73 -4.24 9.43
CA MET A 86 9.54 -5.05 9.72
C MET A 86 9.85 -6.55 9.65
N MET A 87 10.58 -7.01 8.65
CA MET A 87 10.95 -8.43 8.51
C MET A 87 11.82 -8.93 9.68
N ARG A 88 12.83 -8.15 10.09
CA ARG A 88 13.66 -8.45 11.27
C ARG A 88 12.82 -8.49 12.55
N ARG A 89 11.89 -7.53 12.70
CA ARG A 89 11.01 -7.44 13.87
C ARG A 89 10.06 -8.63 13.97
N LEU A 90 9.48 -9.07 12.84
CA LEU A 90 8.64 -10.28 12.79
C LEU A 90 9.42 -11.57 13.06
N THR A 91 10.67 -11.64 12.62
CA THR A 91 11.55 -12.78 12.92
C THR A 91 11.79 -12.90 14.43
N GLU A 92 12.07 -11.78 15.10
CA GLU A 92 12.20 -11.78 16.57
C GLU A 92 10.86 -12.06 17.26
N ALA A 93 9.76 -11.47 16.79
CA ALA A 93 8.43 -11.70 17.33
C ALA A 93 8.08 -13.19 17.30
N ASN A 94 8.44 -13.87 16.20
CA ASN A 94 8.26 -15.29 16.05
C ASN A 94 9.09 -16.08 17.09
N LEU A 95 10.36 -15.74 17.27
CA LEU A 95 11.26 -16.40 18.21
C LEU A 95 10.81 -16.22 19.67
N ARG A 96 10.35 -15.02 20.03
CA ARG A 96 9.98 -14.65 21.40
C ARG A 96 8.51 -14.85 21.74
N ASN A 97 7.67 -15.20 20.76
CA ASN A 97 6.21 -15.17 20.89
C ASN A 97 5.69 -13.80 21.36
N ASP A 98 6.30 -12.74 20.85
CA ASP A 98 6.03 -11.37 21.30
C ASP A 98 4.96 -10.71 20.42
N VAL A 99 3.74 -10.61 20.97
CA VAL A 99 2.61 -9.95 20.30
C VAL A 99 2.88 -8.46 20.08
N THR A 100 3.58 -7.80 20.99
CA THR A 100 3.82 -6.35 20.90
C THR A 100 4.63 -6.00 19.66
N MET A 101 5.62 -6.84 19.32
CA MET A 101 6.41 -6.71 18.09
C MET A 101 5.59 -6.95 16.82
N MET A 102 4.60 -7.85 16.86
CA MET A 102 3.69 -8.07 15.73
C MET A 102 2.75 -6.88 15.54
N THR A 103 2.23 -6.34 16.64
CA THR A 103 1.36 -5.15 16.64
C THR A 103 2.11 -3.91 16.14
N GLU A 104 3.38 -3.75 16.51
CA GLU A 104 4.22 -2.67 15.99
C GLU A 104 4.35 -2.75 14.46
N VAL A 105 4.66 -3.92 13.91
CA VAL A 105 4.74 -4.11 12.46
C VAL A 105 3.39 -3.85 11.79
N GLN A 106 2.28 -4.27 12.42
CA GLN A 106 0.94 -3.95 11.93
C GLN A 106 0.68 -2.43 11.88
N GLN A 107 1.12 -1.68 12.90
CA GLN A 107 0.98 -0.23 12.96
C GLN A 107 1.87 0.50 11.93
N LEU A 108 3.01 -0.07 11.54
CA LEU A 108 3.85 0.45 10.47
C LEU A 108 3.29 0.14 9.08
N LEU A 109 2.73 -1.06 8.90
CA LEU A 109 2.22 -1.52 7.62
C LEU A 109 0.88 -0.87 7.24
N LEU A 110 0.03 -0.57 8.22
CA LEU A 110 -1.30 -0.02 7.98
C LEU A 110 -1.29 1.34 7.24
N PRO A 111 -0.50 2.34 7.66
CA PRO A 111 -0.38 3.61 6.93
C PRO A 111 0.13 3.44 5.49
N LEU A 112 1.04 2.49 5.24
CA LEU A 112 1.53 2.20 3.88
C LEU A 112 0.39 1.66 3.01
N ALA A 113 -0.41 0.74 3.55
CA ALA A 113 -1.57 0.18 2.85
C ALA A 113 -2.61 1.27 2.54
N GLU A 114 -2.87 2.17 3.49
CA GLU A 114 -3.80 3.30 3.32
C GLU A 114 -3.29 4.31 2.29
N ALA A 115 -2.00 4.69 2.38
CA ALA A 115 -1.36 5.60 1.42
C ALA A 115 -1.37 5.01 0.01
N TRP A 116 -1.10 3.71 -0.12
CA TRP A 116 -1.19 3.02 -1.41
C TRP A 116 -2.62 3.06 -1.96
N LYS A 117 -3.64 2.74 -1.14
CA LYS A 117 -5.05 2.81 -1.58
C LYS A 117 -5.46 4.23 -2.03
N ALA A 118 -4.94 5.27 -1.39
CA ALA A 118 -5.28 6.65 -1.70
C ALA A 118 -4.81 7.11 -3.09
N ILE A 119 -3.76 6.50 -3.65
CA ILE A 119 -3.23 6.84 -4.98
C ILE A 119 -3.85 6.02 -6.12
N ALA A 120 -5.02 5.43 -5.89
CA ALA A 120 -5.69 4.59 -6.88
C ALA A 120 -5.91 5.34 -8.21
N PRO A 121 -5.50 4.76 -9.36
CA PRO A 121 -5.70 5.38 -10.67
C PRO A 121 -7.21 5.52 -10.94
N GLY A 122 -7.70 6.76 -11.00
CA GLY A 122 -9.11 7.10 -11.20
C GLY A 122 -9.79 7.88 -10.06
N GLN A 123 -9.10 8.11 -8.92
CA GLN A 123 -9.61 8.95 -7.82
C GLN A 123 -9.05 10.40 -7.86
N ALA A 124 -8.00 10.66 -8.66
CA ALA A 124 -7.32 11.96 -8.71
C ALA A 124 -8.11 13.09 -9.41
N GLU A 125 -9.25 12.80 -10.05
CA GLU A 125 -10.04 13.79 -10.80
C GLU A 125 -11.16 14.47 -9.98
N GLY A 126 -11.36 14.10 -8.71
CA GLY A 126 -12.54 14.52 -7.93
C GLY A 126 -12.41 15.75 -7.01
N SER A 127 -11.21 16.32 -6.82
CA SER A 127 -11.00 17.36 -5.79
C SER A 127 -10.81 18.80 -6.30
N ALA A 128 -10.94 19.06 -7.61
CA ALA A 128 -10.62 20.38 -8.18
C ALA A 128 -11.81 21.27 -8.60
N SER A 129 -13.08 20.87 -8.40
CA SER A 129 -14.24 21.63 -8.92
C SER A 129 -15.18 22.23 -7.86
N ALA A 130 -14.66 22.73 -6.74
CA ALA A 130 -15.49 23.38 -5.72
C ALA A 130 -14.82 24.61 -5.10
N SER A 131 -14.44 25.59 -5.92
CA SER A 131 -13.98 26.91 -5.43
C SER A 131 -14.05 28.00 -6.51
N GLU A 132 -15.17 28.14 -7.22
CA GLU A 132 -15.31 29.27 -8.17
C GLU A 132 -16.77 29.68 -8.42
N GLU A 133 -17.59 29.77 -7.37
CA GLU A 133 -18.82 30.59 -7.43
C GLU A 133 -18.94 31.44 -6.16
N GLY A 134 -18.27 32.57 -6.20
CA GLY A 134 -18.40 33.59 -5.18
C GLY A 134 -17.47 34.77 -5.46
N HIS A 135 -18.03 35.82 -6.07
CA HIS A 135 -17.76 37.23 -5.81
C HIS A 135 -17.43 38.07 -7.06
N GLY A 136 -18.29 39.06 -7.36
CA GLY A 136 -17.89 40.27 -8.10
C GLY A 136 -18.91 40.76 -9.11
N GLY A 137 -19.73 41.74 -8.73
CA GLY A 137 -20.80 42.30 -9.55
C GLY A 137 -20.35 43.34 -10.58
N MET A 138 -21.33 43.88 -11.32
CA MET A 138 -21.37 45.27 -11.78
C MET A 138 -22.75 45.57 -12.39
N ALA A 139 -23.43 46.60 -11.88
CA ALA A 139 -24.57 47.22 -12.56
C ALA A 139 -24.13 47.82 -13.90
N PRO A 140 -25.08 48.08 -14.83
CA PRO A 140 -25.14 49.46 -15.31
C PRO A 140 -26.56 50.02 -15.40
N VAL A 141 -26.63 51.28 -14.97
CA VAL A 141 -27.51 52.35 -15.44
C VAL A 141 -27.81 52.24 -16.95
N HIS A 142 -29.06 52.44 -17.35
CA HIS A 142 -29.44 53.27 -18.51
C HIS A 142 -30.96 53.52 -18.56
N ALA A 143 -31.27 54.83 -18.64
CA ALA A 143 -32.48 55.52 -19.12
C ALA A 143 -33.83 55.30 -18.43
#